data_AF-A0A6L5P8L0-F1
#
_entry.id   AF-A0A6L5P8L0-F1
#
_cell.length_a   1.000
_cell.length_b   1.000
_cell.length_c   1.000
_cell.angle_alpha   90.00
_cell.angle_beta   90.00
_cell.angle_gamma   90.00
#
_symmetry.space_group_name_H-M   'P 1'
#
loop_
_entity.id
_entity.type
_entity.pdbx_description
1 polymer ?
#
loop_
_entity_poly.entity_id
_entity_poly.type
_entity_poly.pdbx_seq_one_letter_code
_entity_poly.pdbx_strand_id
1 'polypeptide(L)'
;TYKYGDVRDVTYQRYILTGKQIKKLAPDLMLDKITRADIQKLINAYGQTHEKVTVRNFYRLLEAPIRDAVYEGWISRDPCYKIRITSQVKKKKKLKKWLEMDEVHKLEQVFNADQSGYGDFFDFTLRTGLRFAEVLGLTPADVDMNNMSIYVNKTLNYKKIDYSQVKPGDFMPTKNKYSVRQILIDFKALTDLQRHLDGVKEDESIWAHWYASDSRTNTRGGNHIYNSVFNK
;
A
#
# COMPACT_ATOMS: atom_id res chain seq x y z
N THR A 1 18.29 -14.05 -5.71
CA THR A 1 18.67 -12.98 -6.65
C THR A 1 19.52 -11.97 -5.89
N TYR A 2 20.43 -11.22 -6.52
CA TYR A 2 21.22 -10.19 -5.82
C TYR A 2 20.34 -9.17 -5.09
N LYS A 3 19.10 -8.97 -5.55
CA LYS A 3 18.10 -8.09 -4.91
C LYS A 3 17.57 -8.60 -3.57
N TYR A 4 17.82 -9.85 -3.19
CA TYR A 4 17.39 -10.39 -1.91
C TYR A 4 18.25 -9.78 -0.80
N GLY A 5 17.61 -9.10 0.17
CA GLY A 5 18.30 -8.28 1.18
C GLY A 5 18.38 -6.80 0.83
N ASP A 6 18.49 -6.46 -0.46
CA ASP A 6 18.61 -5.06 -0.93
C ASP A 6 17.26 -4.37 -1.13
N VAL A 7 16.19 -5.13 -1.36
CA VAL A 7 14.83 -4.58 -1.53
C VAL A 7 13.93 -4.95 -0.37
N ARG A 8 12.96 -4.07 -0.07
CA ARG A 8 11.91 -4.34 0.92
C ARG A 8 11.18 -5.65 0.57
N ASP A 9 10.76 -6.39 1.59
CA ASP A 9 10.03 -7.67 1.44
C ASP A 9 8.85 -7.58 0.48
N VAL A 10 8.05 -6.50 0.56
CA VAL A 10 6.90 -6.29 -0.34
C VAL A 10 7.29 -6.21 -1.81
N THR A 11 8.49 -5.71 -2.12
CA THR A 11 9.05 -5.68 -3.48
C THR A 11 9.54 -7.07 -3.87
N TYR A 12 10.21 -7.78 -2.97
CA TYR A 12 10.66 -9.15 -3.21
C TYR A 12 9.48 -10.10 -3.48
N GLN A 13 8.41 -10.01 -2.69
CA GLN A 13 7.18 -10.78 -2.89
C GLN A 13 6.55 -10.53 -4.26
N ARG A 14 6.66 -9.30 -4.82
CA ARG A 14 6.21 -9.03 -6.20
C ARG A 14 7.01 -9.82 -7.22
N TYR A 15 8.33 -9.96 -7.06
CA TYR A 15 9.14 -10.78 -7.96
C TYR A 15 8.71 -12.25 -7.91
N ILE A 16 8.47 -12.79 -6.71
CA ILE A 16 7.97 -14.17 -6.54
C ILE A 16 6.61 -14.36 -7.21
N LEU A 17 5.67 -13.43 -7.00
CA LEU A 17 4.34 -13.48 -7.62
C LEU A 17 4.42 -13.40 -9.16
N THR A 18 5.28 -12.54 -9.70
CA THR A 18 5.53 -12.48 -11.14
C THR A 18 6.11 -13.80 -11.66
N GLY A 19 7.10 -14.39 -10.98
CA GLY A 19 7.65 -15.70 -11.33
C GLY A 19 6.60 -16.81 -11.35
N LYS A 20 5.71 -16.84 -10.35
CA LYS A 20 4.57 -17.78 -10.32
C LYS A 20 3.65 -17.61 -11.53
N GLN A 21 3.37 -16.38 -11.94
CA GLN A 21 2.53 -16.13 -13.12
C GLN A 21 3.22 -16.49 -14.43
N ILE A 22 4.54 -16.25 -14.55
CA ILE A 22 5.31 -16.71 -15.71
C ILE A 22 5.22 -18.23 -15.83
N LYS A 23 5.49 -18.96 -14.74
CA LYS A 23 5.41 -20.42 -14.70
C LYS A 23 4.01 -20.95 -15.04
N LYS A 24 2.96 -20.24 -14.65
CA LYS A 24 1.58 -20.59 -15.01
C LYS A 24 1.28 -20.38 -16.50
N LEU A 25 1.76 -19.28 -17.08
CA LEU A 25 1.46 -18.90 -18.46
C LEU A 25 2.33 -19.60 -19.51
N ALA A 26 3.55 -19.94 -19.15
CA ALA A 26 4.54 -20.53 -20.04
C ALA A 26 5.43 -21.53 -19.26
N PRO A 27 4.86 -22.66 -18.80
CA PRO A 27 5.56 -23.62 -17.94
C PRO A 27 6.79 -24.26 -18.60
N ASP A 28 6.71 -24.50 -19.91
CA ASP A 28 7.72 -25.24 -20.68
C ASP A 28 8.64 -24.32 -21.51
N LEU A 29 8.52 -23.00 -21.37
CA LEU A 29 9.31 -22.05 -22.14
C LEU A 29 10.74 -21.98 -21.58
N MET A 30 11.69 -22.48 -22.37
CA MET A 30 13.11 -22.44 -22.03
C MET A 30 13.73 -21.08 -22.38
N LEU A 31 14.67 -20.63 -21.56
CA LEU A 31 15.29 -19.31 -21.68
C LEU A 31 16.11 -19.15 -22.97
N ASP A 32 16.83 -20.19 -23.39
CA ASP A 32 17.66 -20.20 -24.60
C ASP A 32 16.84 -20.29 -25.90
N LYS A 33 15.57 -20.71 -25.81
CA LYS A 33 14.64 -20.82 -26.94
C LYS A 33 13.65 -19.65 -27.02
N ILE A 34 13.73 -18.70 -26.10
CA ILE A 34 12.73 -17.66 -26.01
C ILE A 34 12.79 -16.74 -27.22
N THR A 35 11.65 -16.53 -27.86
CA THR A 35 11.53 -15.59 -28.98
C THR A 35 10.69 -14.37 -28.60
N ARG A 36 10.79 -13.33 -29.42
CA ARG A 36 9.89 -12.17 -29.32
C ARG A 36 8.42 -12.56 -29.43
N ALA A 37 8.10 -13.57 -30.24
CA ALA A 37 6.73 -14.06 -30.38
C ALA A 37 6.21 -14.68 -29.08
N ASP A 38 7.05 -15.40 -28.34
CA ASP A 38 6.69 -16.03 -27.07
C ASP A 38 6.44 -14.99 -25.98
N ILE A 39 7.30 -13.95 -25.90
CA ILE A 39 7.05 -12.82 -24.99
C ILE A 39 5.73 -12.13 -25.35
N GLN A 40 5.45 -11.88 -26.63
CA GLN A 40 4.20 -11.24 -27.03
C GLN A 40 2.97 -12.11 -26.71
N LYS A 41 3.05 -13.45 -26.89
CA LYS A 41 1.99 -14.39 -26.49
C LYS A 41 1.75 -14.34 -24.98
N LEU A 42 2.82 -14.34 -24.18
CA LEU A 42 2.74 -14.29 -22.73
C LEU A 42 2.09 -12.98 -22.24
N ILE A 43 2.46 -11.84 -22.84
CA ILE A 43 1.82 -10.54 -22.55
C ILE A 43 0.36 -10.51 -22.98
N ASN A 44 0.04 -11.05 -24.16
CA ASN A 44 -1.35 -11.13 -24.63
C ASN A 44 -2.20 -11.99 -23.69
N ALA A 45 -1.68 -13.15 -23.26
CA ALA A 45 -2.37 -14.06 -22.35
C ALA A 45 -2.62 -13.39 -20.98
N TYR A 46 -1.61 -12.75 -20.40
CA TYR A 46 -1.77 -12.03 -19.13
C TYR A 46 -2.76 -10.86 -19.26
N GLY A 47 -2.77 -10.19 -20.42
CA GLY A 47 -3.69 -9.09 -20.74
C GLY A 47 -5.15 -9.50 -20.98
N GLN A 48 -5.47 -10.79 -21.08
CA GLN A 48 -6.87 -11.24 -21.16
C GLN A 48 -7.65 -10.92 -19.89
N THR A 49 -6.98 -11.00 -18.73
CA THR A 49 -7.61 -10.90 -17.40
C THR A 49 -7.14 -9.72 -16.56
N HIS A 50 -6.11 -8.99 -17.01
CA HIS A 50 -5.54 -7.86 -16.27
C HIS A 50 -5.62 -6.55 -17.06
N GLU A 51 -5.85 -5.44 -16.35
CA GLU A 51 -5.80 -4.10 -16.93
C GLU A 51 -4.41 -3.78 -17.50
N LYS A 52 -4.38 -2.94 -18.54
CA LYS A 52 -3.15 -2.53 -19.25
C LYS A 52 -2.02 -2.03 -18.34
N VAL A 53 -2.35 -1.35 -17.23
CA VAL A 53 -1.34 -0.87 -16.26
C VAL A 53 -0.71 -2.04 -15.50
N THR A 54 -1.51 -3.01 -15.09
CA THR A 54 -1.05 -4.23 -14.42
C THR A 54 -0.19 -5.07 -15.37
N VAL A 55 -0.62 -5.23 -16.62
CA VAL A 55 0.18 -5.91 -17.66
C VAL A 55 1.53 -5.22 -17.88
N ARG A 56 1.55 -3.89 -17.95
CA ARG A 56 2.81 -3.13 -18.07
C ARG A 56 3.75 -3.38 -16.89
N ASN A 57 3.23 -3.41 -15.67
CA ASN A 57 4.04 -3.65 -14.48
C ASN A 57 4.59 -5.08 -14.46
N PHE A 58 3.77 -6.05 -14.85
CA PHE A 58 4.20 -7.44 -15.03
C PHE A 58 5.31 -7.55 -16.09
N TYR A 59 5.13 -6.92 -17.26
CA TYR A 59 6.15 -6.89 -18.31
C TYR A 59 7.48 -6.28 -17.84
N ARG A 60 7.46 -5.17 -17.08
CA ARG A 60 8.69 -4.56 -16.56
C ARG A 60 9.49 -5.51 -15.65
N LEU A 61 8.79 -6.35 -14.87
CA LEU A 61 9.41 -7.33 -13.99
C LEU A 61 9.96 -8.54 -14.77
N LEU A 62 9.31 -8.89 -15.89
CA LEU A 62 9.78 -9.92 -16.83
C LEU A 62 10.98 -9.45 -17.67
N GLU A 63 10.96 -8.21 -18.15
CA GLU A 63 11.95 -7.64 -19.06
C GLU A 63 13.33 -7.48 -18.41
N ALA A 64 13.38 -7.08 -17.14
CA ALA A 64 14.64 -6.85 -16.44
C ALA A 64 15.59 -8.09 -16.45
N PRO A 65 15.18 -9.28 -15.95
CA PRO A 65 16.05 -10.45 -15.97
C PRO A 65 16.36 -10.98 -17.37
N ILE A 66 15.47 -10.75 -18.36
CA ILE A 66 15.73 -11.15 -19.75
C ILE A 66 16.85 -10.31 -20.35
N ARG A 67 16.85 -8.99 -20.10
CA ARG A 67 17.92 -8.10 -20.57
C ARG A 67 19.25 -8.41 -19.90
N ASP A 68 19.23 -8.79 -18.61
CA ASP A 68 20.43 -9.30 -17.94
C ASP A 68 20.93 -10.57 -18.65
N ALA A 69 20.06 -11.53 -18.98
CA ALA A 69 20.43 -12.74 -19.72
C ALA A 69 20.96 -12.48 -21.15
N VAL A 70 20.49 -11.43 -21.82
CA VAL A 70 21.03 -10.98 -23.11
C VAL A 70 22.45 -10.43 -22.93
N TYR A 71 22.66 -9.61 -21.89
CA TYR A 71 23.98 -9.06 -21.58
C TYR A 71 25.01 -10.16 -21.25
N GLU A 72 24.60 -11.17 -20.49
CA GLU A 72 25.43 -12.35 -20.15
C GLU A 72 25.63 -13.32 -21.34
N GLY A 73 25.02 -13.04 -22.50
CA GLY A 73 25.16 -13.87 -23.70
C GLY A 73 24.36 -15.18 -23.69
N TRP A 74 23.49 -15.42 -22.71
CA TRP A 74 22.63 -16.60 -22.66
C TRP A 74 21.55 -16.58 -23.75
N ILE A 75 21.17 -15.38 -24.18
CA ILE A 75 20.24 -15.13 -25.29
C ILE A 75 20.95 -14.28 -26.33
N SER A 76 21.02 -14.77 -27.57
CA SER A 76 21.78 -14.12 -28.64
C SER A 76 21.16 -12.81 -29.13
N ARG A 77 19.85 -12.61 -28.98
CA ARG A 77 19.13 -11.41 -29.41
C ARG A 77 18.04 -11.06 -28.41
N ASP A 78 17.86 -9.77 -28.13
CA ASP A 78 16.84 -9.28 -27.19
C ASP A 78 15.40 -9.65 -27.66
N PRO A 79 14.71 -10.59 -26.98
CA PRO A 79 13.35 -10.98 -27.34
C PRO A 79 12.32 -9.95 -26.83
N CYS A 80 12.71 -9.01 -25.96
CA CYS A 80 11.86 -7.94 -25.46
C CYS A 80 11.77 -6.74 -26.41
N TYR A 81 12.54 -6.73 -27.50
CA TYR A 81 12.55 -5.61 -28.44
C TYR A 81 11.15 -5.30 -29.00
N LYS A 82 10.67 -4.06 -28.78
CA LYS A 82 9.39 -3.54 -29.27
C LYS A 82 8.18 -4.45 -28.95
N ILE A 83 8.13 -5.03 -27.76
CA ILE A 83 6.91 -5.72 -27.27
C ILE A 83 5.80 -4.70 -27.04
N ARG A 84 4.58 -5.04 -27.49
CA ARG A 84 3.40 -4.18 -27.31
C ARG A 84 2.61 -4.62 -26.10
N ILE A 85 2.38 -3.69 -25.18
CA ILE A 85 1.51 -3.92 -24.03
C ILE A 85 0.03 -3.87 -24.47
N THR A 86 -0.63 -5.01 -24.41
CA THR A 86 -2.03 -5.23 -24.79
C THR A 86 -2.84 -5.67 -23.58
N SER A 87 -4.15 -5.41 -23.60
CA SER A 87 -5.09 -5.84 -22.56
C SER A 87 -6.51 -5.81 -23.13
N GLN A 88 -7.28 -6.85 -22.85
CA GLN A 88 -8.70 -6.96 -23.20
C GLN A 88 -9.61 -6.46 -22.07
N VAL A 89 -9.06 -6.27 -20.87
CA VAL A 89 -9.79 -5.69 -19.76
C VAL A 89 -9.95 -4.20 -19.99
N LYS A 90 -11.20 -3.78 -20.19
CA LYS A 90 -11.55 -2.36 -20.28
C LYS A 90 -11.14 -1.67 -18.98
N LYS A 91 -10.36 -0.61 -19.12
CA LYS A 91 -10.00 0.26 -18.00
C LYS A 91 -11.28 0.81 -17.38
N LYS A 92 -11.49 0.59 -16.08
CA LYS A 92 -12.62 1.19 -15.38
C LYS A 92 -12.55 2.72 -15.50
N LYS A 93 -13.71 3.37 -15.64
CA LYS A 93 -13.80 4.84 -15.61
C LYS A 93 -13.15 5.30 -14.31
N LYS A 94 -12.15 6.17 -14.40
CA LYS A 94 -11.53 6.73 -13.20
C LYS A 94 -12.59 7.61 -12.54
N LEU A 95 -12.96 7.27 -11.32
CA LEU A 95 -13.70 8.16 -10.46
C LEU A 95 -12.85 9.39 -10.16
N LYS A 96 -13.53 10.48 -9.84
CA LYS A 96 -12.91 11.68 -9.28
C LYS A 96 -12.07 11.28 -8.07
N LYS A 97 -10.83 11.76 -8.01
CA LYS A 97 -9.85 11.37 -6.97
C LYS A 97 -9.72 12.39 -5.85
N TRP A 98 -10.57 13.40 -5.88
CA TRP A 98 -10.62 14.49 -4.93
C TRP A 98 -12.07 14.72 -4.53
N LEU A 99 -12.25 15.29 -3.36
CA LEU A 99 -13.54 15.71 -2.86
C LEU A 99 -13.69 17.21 -3.12
N GLU A 100 -14.87 17.65 -3.56
CA GLU A 100 -15.24 19.06 -3.46
C GLU A 100 -15.48 19.40 -1.98
N MET A 101 -15.45 20.70 -1.65
CA MET A 101 -15.63 21.14 -0.26
C MET A 101 -16.96 20.69 0.34
N ASP A 102 -18.06 20.67 -0.40
CA ASP A 102 -19.35 20.19 0.13
C ASP A 102 -19.32 18.68 0.43
N GLU A 103 -18.57 17.89 -0.35
CA GLU A 103 -18.35 16.46 -0.12
C GLU A 103 -17.49 16.23 1.13
N VAL A 104 -16.48 17.09 1.37
CA VAL A 104 -15.68 17.07 2.60
C VAL A 104 -16.57 17.34 3.82
N HIS A 105 -17.39 18.40 3.81
CA HIS A 105 -18.26 18.71 4.95
C HIS A 105 -19.26 17.59 5.26
N LYS A 106 -19.83 16.94 4.23
CA LYS A 106 -20.69 15.76 4.42
C LYS A 106 -19.94 14.62 5.11
N LEU A 107 -18.67 14.42 4.75
CA LEU A 107 -17.84 13.38 5.34
C LEU A 107 -17.47 13.71 6.79
N GLU A 108 -17.12 14.95 7.09
CA GLU A 108 -16.87 15.43 8.46
C GLU A 108 -18.09 15.22 9.37
N GLN A 109 -19.31 15.43 8.86
CA GLN A 109 -20.54 15.15 9.62
C GLN A 109 -20.66 13.66 9.97
N VAL A 110 -20.33 12.77 9.04
CA VAL A 110 -20.31 11.31 9.29
C VAL A 110 -19.25 10.95 10.32
N PHE A 111 -18.06 11.55 10.24
CA PHE A 111 -16.97 11.32 11.19
C PHE A 111 -17.32 11.81 12.59
N ASN A 112 -17.91 12.99 12.71
CA ASN A 112 -18.32 13.55 14.01
C ASN A 112 -19.47 12.77 14.67
N ALA A 113 -20.30 12.09 13.88
CA ALA A 113 -21.36 11.22 14.38
C ALA A 113 -20.85 9.83 14.81
N ASP A 114 -19.65 9.44 14.40
CA ASP A 114 -19.06 8.15 14.74
C ASP A 114 -18.65 8.09 16.21
N GLN A 115 -19.09 7.03 16.90
CA GLN A 115 -18.79 6.77 18.32
C GLN A 115 -17.68 5.72 18.47
N SER A 116 -17.08 5.25 17.36
CA SER A 116 -16.13 4.15 17.39
C SER A 116 -14.68 4.59 17.56
N GLY A 117 -14.31 5.74 16.98
CA GLY A 117 -12.94 6.25 16.91
C GLY A 117 -12.39 6.18 15.48
N TYR A 118 -13.06 5.46 14.59
CA TYR A 118 -12.79 5.53 13.15
C TYR A 118 -13.07 6.92 12.59
N GLY A 119 -14.09 7.63 13.11
CA GLY A 119 -14.38 9.01 12.75
C GLY A 119 -13.19 9.92 12.98
N ASP A 120 -12.64 9.91 14.19
CA ASP A 120 -11.44 10.67 14.55
C ASP A 120 -10.23 10.28 13.68
N PHE A 121 -10.01 8.98 13.46
CA PHE A 121 -8.91 8.50 12.61
C PHE A 121 -9.03 9.03 11.18
N PHE A 122 -10.22 8.93 10.57
CA PHE A 122 -10.41 9.36 9.20
C PHE A 122 -10.44 10.89 9.07
N ASP A 123 -11.00 11.62 10.03
CA ASP A 123 -10.95 13.09 10.05
C ASP A 123 -9.50 13.58 10.17
N PHE A 124 -8.72 12.98 11.07
CA PHE A 124 -7.29 13.24 11.18
C PHE A 124 -6.55 12.97 9.86
N THR A 125 -6.82 11.85 9.19
CA THR A 125 -6.18 11.55 7.90
C THR A 125 -6.58 12.53 6.79
N LEU A 126 -7.84 12.97 6.79
CA LEU A 126 -8.38 13.92 5.82
C LEU A 126 -7.70 15.28 5.97
N ARG A 127 -7.55 15.76 7.20
CA ARG A 127 -6.94 17.07 7.52
C ARG A 127 -5.43 17.11 7.28
N THR A 128 -4.73 16.03 7.62
CA THR A 128 -3.26 16.01 7.59
C THR A 128 -2.69 15.51 6.26
N GLY A 129 -3.49 14.78 5.46
CA GLY A 129 -3.04 14.18 4.20
C GLY A 129 -1.92 13.14 4.37
N LEU A 130 -1.70 12.65 5.59
CA LEU A 130 -0.70 11.64 5.88
C LEU A 130 -1.03 10.32 5.20
N ARG A 131 0.01 9.57 4.82
CA ARG A 131 -0.19 8.21 4.31
C ARG A 131 -0.71 7.33 5.44
N PHE A 132 -1.57 6.38 5.13
CA PHE A 132 -2.14 5.44 6.11
C PHE A 132 -1.10 4.83 7.07
N ALA A 133 0.01 4.33 6.55
CA ALA A 133 1.08 3.75 7.39
C ALA A 133 1.86 4.79 8.21
N GLU A 134 1.90 6.06 7.78
CA GLU A 134 2.47 7.18 8.56
C GLU A 134 1.55 7.53 9.73
N VAL A 135 0.23 7.61 9.50
CA VAL A 135 -0.75 7.85 10.59
C VAL A 135 -0.66 6.74 11.64
N LEU A 136 -0.70 5.48 11.22
CA LEU A 136 -0.51 4.35 12.14
C LEU A 136 0.86 4.35 12.84
N GLY A 137 1.85 5.07 12.29
CA GLY A 137 3.19 5.16 12.85
C GLY A 137 3.36 6.22 13.92
N LEU A 138 2.37 7.10 14.15
CA LEU A 138 2.46 8.18 15.14
C LEU A 138 2.41 7.63 16.56
N THR A 139 3.33 8.09 17.39
CA THR A 139 3.39 7.83 18.84
C THR A 139 3.21 9.15 19.62
N PRO A 140 2.89 9.12 20.92
CA PRO A 140 2.78 10.34 21.72
C PRO A 140 4.02 11.24 21.63
N ALA A 141 5.22 10.64 21.61
CA ALA A 141 6.49 11.36 21.46
C ALA A 141 6.65 12.11 20.13
N ASP A 142 5.83 11.82 19.12
CA ASP A 142 5.85 12.54 17.84
C ASP A 142 4.91 13.76 17.85
N VAL A 143 4.13 14.00 18.91
CA VAL A 143 3.10 15.05 18.96
C VAL A 143 3.54 16.21 19.87
N ASP A 144 3.69 17.39 19.28
CA ASP A 144 3.91 18.63 20.01
C ASP A 144 2.59 19.38 20.15
N MET A 145 1.97 19.20 21.32
CA MET A 145 0.68 19.80 21.66
C MET A 145 0.73 21.32 21.76
N ASN A 146 1.87 21.88 22.20
CA ASN A 146 2.02 23.31 22.42
C ASN A 146 2.12 24.05 21.09
N ASN A 147 2.84 23.45 20.14
CA ASN A 147 3.04 24.03 18.81
C ASN A 147 2.05 23.51 17.77
N MET A 148 1.08 22.67 18.17
CA MET A 148 0.11 22.00 17.29
C MET A 148 0.77 21.39 16.07
N SER A 149 1.77 20.54 16.31
CA SER A 149 2.56 19.94 15.24
C SER A 149 2.87 18.48 15.51
N ILE A 150 3.13 17.73 14.43
CA ILE A 150 3.51 16.32 14.52
C ILE A 150 4.77 16.04 13.72
N TYR A 151 5.60 15.13 14.22
CA TYR A 151 6.84 14.70 13.61
C TYR A 151 6.68 13.34 12.93
N VAL A 152 6.59 13.37 11.60
CA VAL A 152 6.44 12.17 10.77
C VAL A 152 7.81 11.61 10.45
N ASN A 153 8.28 10.64 11.23
CA ASN A 153 9.62 10.04 11.13
C ASN A 153 9.62 8.54 10.80
N LYS A 154 8.50 7.85 11.06
CA LYS A 154 8.34 6.40 10.93
C LYS A 154 6.98 6.03 10.32
N THR A 155 6.83 4.74 10.05
CA THR A 155 5.59 4.12 9.57
C THR A 155 5.36 2.82 10.31
N LEU A 156 4.11 2.38 10.44
CA LEU A 156 3.80 1.06 11.00
C LEU A 156 3.70 0.01 9.88
N ASN A 157 4.36 -1.13 10.03
CA ASN A 157 4.24 -2.25 9.11
C ASN A 157 2.96 -3.07 9.37
N TYR A 158 1.82 -2.46 9.11
CA TYR A 158 0.48 -3.03 9.35
C TYR A 158 0.17 -4.33 8.58
N LYS A 159 1.04 -4.78 7.67
CA LYS A 159 0.89 -6.06 6.93
C LYS A 159 1.56 -7.25 7.60
N LYS A 160 2.42 -7.00 8.59
CA LYS A 160 3.07 -8.03 9.41
C LYS A 160 2.52 -8.01 10.83
N ILE A 161 1.20 -7.88 10.97
CA ILE A 161 0.56 -8.01 12.28
C ILE A 161 0.63 -9.47 12.69
N ASP A 162 1.24 -9.72 13.84
CA ASP A 162 1.19 -11.03 14.47
C ASP A 162 -0.12 -11.15 15.28
N TYR A 163 -1.13 -11.75 14.64
CA TYR A 163 -2.42 -12.02 15.28
C TYR A 163 -2.33 -13.04 16.44
N SER A 164 -1.20 -13.72 16.62
CA SER A 164 -0.97 -14.60 17.77
C SER A 164 -0.56 -13.84 19.04
N GLN A 165 -0.05 -12.60 18.90
CA GLN A 165 0.41 -11.80 20.04
C GLN A 165 -0.30 -10.45 20.22
N VAL A 166 -1.32 -10.13 19.41
CA VAL A 166 -2.01 -8.82 19.42
C VAL A 166 -0.99 -7.67 19.46
N LYS A 167 0.12 -7.82 18.72
CA LYS A 167 1.16 -6.81 18.63
C LYS A 167 0.93 -5.98 17.37
N PRO A 168 0.88 -4.64 17.49
CA PRO A 168 1.02 -3.76 16.34
C PRO A 168 2.24 -4.18 15.52
N GLY A 169 2.15 -4.12 14.18
CA GLY A 169 3.30 -4.47 13.33
C GLY A 169 4.51 -3.56 13.62
N ASP A 170 5.73 -4.02 13.31
CA ASP A 170 6.94 -3.26 13.65
C ASP A 170 6.97 -1.86 13.01
N PHE A 171 7.55 -0.89 13.73
CA PHE A 171 7.89 0.40 13.15
C PHE A 171 8.96 0.22 12.07
N MET A 172 8.80 0.94 10.98
CA MET A 172 9.73 1.00 9.86
C MET A 172 10.09 2.45 9.55
N PRO A 173 11.32 2.73 9.11
CA PRO A 173 11.65 4.04 8.60
C PRO A 173 10.77 4.37 7.39
N THR A 174 10.51 5.66 7.22
CA THR A 174 9.83 6.18 6.04
C THR A 174 10.56 5.76 4.75
N LYS A 175 9.89 5.87 3.60
CA LYS A 175 10.42 5.34 2.32
C LYS A 175 11.82 5.88 2.00
N ASN A 176 12.01 7.18 2.21
CA ASN A 176 13.26 7.90 1.95
C ASN A 176 13.53 8.84 3.13
N LYS A 177 14.81 9.15 3.42
CA LYS A 177 15.19 10.14 4.46
C LYS A 177 14.47 11.49 4.33
N TYR A 178 14.21 11.94 3.10
CA TYR A 178 13.47 13.17 2.80
C TYR A 178 11.97 13.12 3.12
N SER A 179 11.43 11.95 3.50
CA SER A 179 10.05 11.81 3.95
C SER A 179 9.88 12.14 5.44
N VAL A 180 10.99 12.24 6.19
CA VAL A 180 11.00 12.69 7.58
C VAL A 180 10.72 14.18 7.62
N ARG A 181 9.66 14.60 8.32
CA ARG A 181 9.20 15.99 8.33
C ARG A 181 8.37 16.31 9.56
N GLN A 182 8.33 17.57 9.94
CA GLN A 182 7.35 18.11 10.87
C GLN A 182 6.23 18.79 10.07
N ILE A 183 4.97 18.60 10.48
CA ILE A 183 3.83 19.31 9.90
C ILE A 183 3.01 19.96 11.00
N LEU A 184 2.46 21.14 10.71
CA LEU A 184 1.45 21.78 11.55
C LEU A 184 0.11 21.10 11.34
N ILE A 185 -0.68 21.00 12.41
CA ILE A 185 -2.04 20.46 12.38
C ILE A 185 -3.01 21.48 12.95
N ASP A 186 -4.27 21.40 12.52
CA ASP A 186 -5.32 22.26 13.06
C ASP A 186 -5.79 21.76 14.44
N PHE A 187 -6.60 22.59 15.11
CA PHE A 187 -7.12 22.27 16.43
C PHE A 187 -7.99 21.01 16.44
N LYS A 188 -8.72 20.72 15.35
CA LYS A 188 -9.57 19.55 15.26
C LYS A 188 -8.75 18.27 15.17
N ALA A 189 -7.75 18.22 14.30
CA ALA A 189 -6.80 17.11 14.20
C ALA A 189 -6.05 16.89 15.52
N LEU A 190 -5.72 17.97 16.24
CA LEU A 190 -5.13 17.88 17.58
C LEU A 190 -6.10 17.24 18.58
N THR A 191 -7.36 17.69 18.58
CA THR A 191 -8.41 17.15 19.46
C THR A 191 -8.66 15.67 19.18
N ASP A 192 -8.66 15.29 17.90
CA ASP A 192 -8.82 13.90 17.50
C ASP A 192 -7.68 13.05 18.05
N LEU A 193 -6.42 13.48 17.92
CA LEU A 193 -5.30 12.80 18.57
C LEU A 193 -5.48 12.71 20.09
N GLN A 194 -5.83 13.81 20.75
CA GLN A 194 -5.96 13.88 22.22
C GLN A 194 -6.90 12.84 22.78
N ARG A 195 -8.03 12.57 22.12
CA ARG A 195 -9.00 11.56 22.56
C ARG A 195 -8.44 10.15 22.58
N HIS A 196 -7.36 9.89 21.84
CA HIS A 196 -6.73 8.57 21.68
C HIS A 196 -5.36 8.47 22.36
N LEU A 197 -4.92 9.47 23.13
CA LEU A 197 -3.64 9.44 23.84
C LEU A 197 -3.72 8.75 25.22
N ASP A 198 -4.91 8.63 25.81
CA ASP A 198 -5.05 8.09 27.17
C ASP A 198 -4.56 6.63 27.24
N GLY A 199 -3.70 6.35 28.21
CA GLY A 199 -3.10 5.03 28.40
C GLY A 199 -2.05 4.60 27.36
N VAL A 200 -1.72 5.42 26.36
CA VAL A 200 -0.72 5.11 25.33
C VAL A 200 0.68 5.49 25.81
N LYS A 201 1.65 4.57 25.72
CA LYS A 201 3.06 4.89 26.04
C LYS A 201 3.71 5.73 24.94
N GLU A 202 4.75 6.48 25.31
CA GLU A 202 5.49 7.39 24.42
C GLU A 202 6.01 6.75 23.11
N ASP A 203 6.33 5.47 23.16
CA ASP A 203 6.87 4.66 22.06
C ASP A 203 5.83 3.73 21.40
N GLU A 204 4.58 3.75 21.85
CA GLU A 204 3.48 2.96 21.30
C GLU A 204 2.69 3.75 20.26
N SER A 205 2.18 3.05 19.23
CA SER A 205 1.34 3.67 18.21
C SER A 205 -0.01 4.07 18.78
N ILE A 206 -0.38 5.35 18.65
CA ILE A 206 -1.65 5.93 19.13
C ILE A 206 -2.84 5.14 18.55
N TRP A 207 -2.90 5.06 17.22
CA TRP A 207 -4.05 4.50 16.53
C TRP A 207 -4.10 2.97 16.58
N ALA A 208 -2.94 2.30 16.60
CA ALA A 208 -2.92 0.84 16.73
C ALA A 208 -3.26 0.41 18.17
N HIS A 209 -2.86 1.18 19.18
CA HIS A 209 -3.25 0.97 20.56
C HIS A 209 -4.78 1.09 20.71
N TRP A 210 -5.38 2.19 20.25
CA TRP A 210 -6.84 2.36 20.24
C TRP A 210 -7.55 1.22 19.51
N TYR A 211 -7.09 0.86 18.30
CA TYR A 211 -7.72 -0.21 17.53
C TYR A 211 -7.73 -1.55 18.27
N ALA A 212 -6.67 -1.85 19.03
CA ALA A 212 -6.55 -3.07 19.83
C ALA A 212 -7.40 -3.03 21.11
N SER A 213 -7.66 -1.84 21.67
CA SER A 213 -8.45 -1.66 22.89
C SER A 213 -9.97 -1.59 22.63
N ASP A 214 -10.40 -1.26 21.40
CA ASP A 214 -11.82 -1.23 21.06
C ASP A 214 -12.44 -2.64 21.03
N SER A 215 -13.32 -2.94 21.98
CA SER A 215 -13.99 -4.24 22.09
C SER A 215 -14.88 -4.59 20.89
N ARG A 216 -15.31 -3.58 20.12
CA ARG A 216 -16.08 -3.74 18.88
C ARG A 216 -15.24 -4.24 17.71
N THR A 217 -13.93 -3.99 17.70
CA THR A 217 -13.02 -4.54 16.67
C THR A 217 -12.59 -5.97 16.98
N ASN A 218 -12.67 -6.37 18.25
CA ASN A 218 -12.17 -7.65 18.76
C ASN A 218 -13.17 -8.81 18.69
N THR A 219 -14.39 -8.58 18.21
CA THR A 219 -15.37 -9.64 17.96
C THR A 219 -15.22 -10.16 16.52
N ARG A 220 -14.83 -11.43 16.37
CA ARG A 220 -14.78 -12.19 15.10
C ARG A 220 -16.16 -12.34 14.39
N GLY A 221 -17.13 -11.47 14.67
CA GLY A 221 -18.50 -11.52 14.13
C GLY A 221 -19.26 -10.19 14.14
N GLY A 222 -18.64 -9.06 14.52
CA GLY A 222 -19.25 -7.75 14.35
C GLY A 222 -19.22 -7.33 12.88
N ASN A 223 -20.30 -6.71 12.38
CA ASN A 223 -20.41 -6.21 11.00
C ASN A 223 -19.17 -5.37 10.65
N HIS A 224 -18.22 -6.01 9.98
CA HIS A 224 -17.06 -5.31 9.46
C HIS A 224 -17.56 -4.31 8.42
N ILE A 225 -17.04 -3.08 8.47
CA ILE A 225 -17.02 -2.21 7.29
C ILE A 225 -15.94 -2.76 6.33
N TYR A 226 -16.14 -4.01 5.88
CA TYR A 226 -15.57 -4.49 4.63
C TYR A 226 -16.63 -4.25 3.57
N ASN A 227 -16.66 -3.05 3.00
CA ASN A 227 -17.23 -2.89 1.66
C ASN A 227 -16.47 -1.82 0.89
N SER A 228 -15.44 -2.27 0.17
CA SER A 228 -14.99 -1.63 -1.07
C SER A 228 -15.99 -1.87 -2.23
N VAL A 229 -17.25 -2.15 -1.92
CA VAL A 229 -18.32 -2.40 -2.88
C VAL A 229 -19.39 -1.32 -2.73
N PHE A 230 -19.05 -0.10 -3.13
CA PHE A 230 -20.07 0.80 -3.66
C PHE A 230 -20.44 0.26 -5.04
N ASN A 231 -21.47 -0.57 -5.09
CA ASN A 231 -22.32 -0.83 -6.24
C ASN A 231 -23.63 -1.47 -5.72
N LYS A 232 -24.65 -0.63 -5.52
CA LYS A 232 -26.00 -0.96 -5.96
C LYS A 232 -26.28 -0.08 -7.17
#